data_AF-A0A2D6E427-F1
#
_entry.id   AF-A0A2D6E427-F1
#
_cell.length_a   1.000
_cell.length_b   1.000
_cell.length_c   1.000
_cell.angle_alpha   90.00
_cell.angle_beta   90.00
_cell.angle_gamma   90.00
#
_symmetry.space_group_name_H-M   'P 1'
#
loop_
_entity.id
_entity.type
_entity.pdbx_description
1 polymer ?
#
loop_
_entity_poly.entity_id
_entity_poly.type
_entity_poly.pdbx_seq_one_letter_code
_entity_poly.pdbx_strand_id
1 'polypeptide(L)'
;AFHEANWQTKQHKFNTPLPWEFDEELAKQRVQNMKKRNGVFSLFGDIAFYYLNYLDYFIENYPTLKIVHIYRDKESVVNSYLAKTSKEESLREYDNWTTNAKSIDKIWTPCFPKYDTADKKEAIGLYYDEYIEATKKYKNRMLEINVEEINTFEGRSRIFEYLEIPYSSRKYDAVRENAILNL
;
A
#
# COMPACT_ATOMS: atom_id res chain seq x y z
N ALA A 1 17.36 4.18 -11.29
CA ALA A 1 17.54 4.15 -9.83
C ALA A 1 16.16 3.98 -9.22
N PHE A 2 15.86 2.82 -8.62
CA PHE A 2 14.65 2.66 -7.81
C PHE A 2 14.79 3.64 -6.65
N HIS A 3 13.96 4.67 -6.61
CA HIS A 3 13.95 5.59 -5.48
C HIS A 3 13.27 4.87 -4.33
N GLU A 4 14.07 4.18 -3.53
CA GLU A 4 13.70 3.62 -2.25
C GLU A 4 12.92 4.67 -1.45
N ALA A 5 11.73 4.29 -0.98
CA ALA A 5 11.16 4.92 0.19
C ALA A 5 12.24 4.82 1.28
N ASN A 6 12.81 5.95 1.68
CA ASN A 6 13.81 5.95 2.72
C ASN A 6 13.11 5.72 4.07
N TRP A 7 12.93 4.45 4.42
CA TRP A 7 12.23 4.02 5.64
C TRP A 7 12.90 4.55 6.91
N GLN A 8 14.20 4.85 6.85
CA GLN A 8 14.97 5.33 7.99
C GLN A 8 14.68 6.79 8.35
N THR A 9 14.25 7.63 7.39
CA THR A 9 13.96 9.05 7.66
C THR A 9 12.46 9.35 7.77
N LYS A 10 11.58 8.35 7.56
CA LYS A 10 10.11 8.52 7.43
C LYS A 10 9.71 9.66 6.49
N GLN A 11 10.61 10.11 5.62
CA GLN A 11 10.37 11.14 4.64
C GLN A 11 10.37 10.48 3.27
N HIS A 12 9.18 10.30 2.71
CA HIS A 12 9.03 10.32 1.27
C HIS A 12 9.42 11.73 0.80
N LYS A 13 10.71 11.98 0.55
CA LYS A 13 11.24 13.29 0.11
C LYS A 13 10.48 13.93 -1.07
N PHE A 14 9.61 13.17 -1.75
CA PHE A 14 8.91 13.60 -2.95
C PHE A 14 7.39 13.35 -2.98
N ASN A 15 6.80 12.64 -2.01
CA ASN A 15 5.36 12.29 -2.04
C ASN A 15 4.76 12.23 -0.63
N THR A 16 4.03 13.26 -0.22
CA THR A 16 3.20 13.23 0.99
C THR A 16 2.16 12.10 0.89
N PRO A 17 1.99 11.25 1.93
CA PRO A 17 0.93 10.26 1.97
C PRO A 17 -0.43 10.90 1.66
N LEU A 18 -1.28 10.19 0.91
CA LEU A 18 -2.63 10.68 0.62
C LEU A 18 -3.56 10.28 1.78
N PRO A 19 -4.55 11.12 2.15
CA PRO A 19 -5.55 10.73 3.12
C PRO A 19 -6.37 9.52 2.64
N TRP A 20 -7.10 8.88 3.55
CA TRP A 20 -8.04 7.82 3.18
C TRP A 20 -9.16 8.39 2.30
N GLU A 21 -9.77 9.49 2.76
CA GLU A 21 -10.78 10.20 1.99
C GLU A 21 -10.19 10.80 0.72
N PHE A 22 -10.89 10.64 -0.41
CA PHE A 22 -10.43 11.16 -1.69
C PHE A 22 -10.24 12.68 -1.62
N ASP A 23 -9.06 13.13 -2.08
CA ASP A 23 -8.69 14.54 -2.17
C ASP A 23 -8.20 14.80 -3.60
N GLU A 24 -9.02 15.48 -4.38
CA GLU A 24 -8.77 15.69 -5.81
C GLU A 24 -7.47 16.46 -6.06
N GLU A 25 -7.15 17.46 -5.23
CA GLU A 25 -6.00 18.31 -5.49
C GLU A 25 -4.69 17.61 -5.13
N LEU A 26 -4.68 16.80 -4.06
CA LEU A 26 -3.57 15.90 -3.76
C LEU A 26 -3.45 14.79 -4.81
N ALA A 27 -4.55 14.26 -5.33
CA ALA A 27 -4.56 13.28 -6.42
C ALA A 27 -3.92 13.86 -7.68
N LYS A 28 -4.31 15.08 -8.06
CA LYS A 28 -3.75 15.83 -9.20
C LYS A 28 -2.27 16.07 -9.03
N GLN A 29 -1.83 16.52 -7.86
CA GLN A 29 -0.40 16.68 -7.56
C GLN A 29 0.37 15.36 -7.68
N ARG A 30 -0.19 14.25 -7.17
CA ARG A 30 0.42 12.91 -7.28
C ARG A 30 0.59 12.49 -8.74
N VAL A 31 -0.45 12.64 -9.56
CA VAL A 31 -0.41 12.36 -11.00
C VAL A 31 0.64 13.23 -11.69
N GLN A 32 0.69 14.54 -11.41
CA GLN A 32 1.71 15.42 -12.00
C GLN A 32 3.14 14.97 -11.64
N ASN A 33 3.38 14.55 -10.41
CA ASN A 33 4.68 14.04 -9.98
C ASN A 33 5.03 12.70 -10.64
N MET A 34 4.06 11.81 -10.84
CA MET A 34 4.24 10.56 -11.58
C MET A 34 4.53 10.83 -13.07
N LYS A 35 3.84 11.78 -13.71
CA LYS A 35 4.07 12.14 -15.14
C LYS A 35 5.50 12.64 -15.37
N LYS A 36 6.10 13.36 -14.42
CA LYS A 36 7.51 13.77 -14.48
C LYS A 36 8.47 12.57 -14.55
N ARG A 37 8.13 11.42 -13.95
CA ARG A 37 8.95 10.19 -13.97
C ARG A 37 8.79 9.39 -15.26
N ASN A 38 7.62 9.47 -15.89
CA ASN A 38 7.32 8.79 -17.15
C ASN A 38 8.26 9.19 -18.30
N GLY A 39 8.82 10.41 -18.26
CA GLY A 39 9.82 10.85 -19.24
C GLY A 39 11.22 10.24 -19.06
N VAL A 40 11.47 9.54 -17.95
CA VAL A 40 12.81 9.03 -17.58
C VAL A 40 12.88 7.50 -17.62
N PHE A 41 11.80 6.83 -17.25
CA PHE A 41 11.74 5.36 -17.18
C PHE A 41 10.60 4.84 -18.05
N SER A 42 10.87 3.78 -18.82
CA SER A 42 9.84 3.09 -19.62
C SER A 42 8.80 2.36 -18.76
N LEU A 43 9.16 2.04 -17.51
CA LEU A 43 8.28 1.45 -16.51
C LEU A 43 8.67 2.00 -15.13
N PHE A 44 7.67 2.44 -14.37
CA PHE A 44 7.83 2.79 -12.97
C PHE A 44 6.61 2.30 -12.18
N GLY A 45 6.80 2.06 -10.89
CA GLY A 45 5.73 1.70 -9.96
C GLY A 45 5.78 2.55 -8.71
N ASP A 46 4.66 2.62 -8.00
CA ASP A 46 4.54 3.15 -6.65
C ASP A 46 3.62 2.21 -5.86
N ILE A 47 3.78 2.15 -4.55
CA ILE A 47 3.02 1.24 -3.69
C ILE A 47 2.50 2.00 -2.48
N ALA A 48 1.17 2.01 -2.33
CA ALA A 48 0.51 2.53 -1.15
C ALA A 48 -0.89 1.93 -1.03
N PHE A 49 -1.29 1.56 0.18
CA PHE A 49 -2.63 1.03 0.44
C PHE A 49 -3.71 2.09 0.16
N TYR A 50 -3.47 3.35 0.55
CA TYR A 50 -4.41 4.46 0.39
C TYR A 50 -4.76 4.77 -1.08
N TYR A 51 -4.01 4.25 -2.07
CA TYR A 51 -4.33 4.45 -3.47
C TYR A 51 -5.65 3.86 -3.93
N LEU A 52 -6.20 2.89 -3.19
CA LEU A 52 -7.49 2.29 -3.51
C LEU A 52 -8.59 3.35 -3.74
N ASN A 53 -8.61 4.39 -2.91
CA ASN A 53 -9.61 5.46 -2.95
C ASN A 53 -9.33 6.52 -4.04
N TYR A 54 -8.22 6.39 -4.76
CA TYR A 54 -7.80 7.28 -5.84
C TYR A 54 -7.76 6.58 -7.20
N LEU A 55 -8.10 5.29 -7.26
CA LEU A 55 -7.94 4.48 -8.47
C LEU A 55 -8.76 5.01 -9.65
N ASP A 56 -10.00 5.46 -9.46
CA ASP A 56 -10.78 6.05 -10.56
C ASP A 56 -10.03 7.21 -11.21
N TYR A 57 -9.58 8.18 -10.39
CA TYR A 57 -8.84 9.34 -10.86
C TYR A 57 -7.52 8.95 -11.54
N PHE A 58 -6.80 7.95 -11.00
CA PHE A 58 -5.57 7.47 -11.60
C PHE A 58 -5.80 6.73 -12.91
N ILE A 59 -6.84 5.91 -13.03
CA ILE A 59 -7.18 5.19 -14.26
C ILE A 59 -7.54 6.17 -15.38
N GLU A 60 -8.32 7.21 -15.07
CA GLU A 60 -8.66 8.26 -16.03
C GLU A 60 -7.41 9.02 -16.52
N ASN A 61 -6.46 9.28 -15.62
CA ASN A 61 -5.23 10.00 -15.94
C ASN A 61 -4.11 9.13 -16.53
N TYR A 62 -4.21 7.81 -16.38
CA TYR A 62 -3.30 6.79 -16.89
C TYR A 62 -4.07 5.58 -17.41
N PRO A 63 -4.59 5.63 -18.64
CA PRO A 63 -5.36 4.51 -19.21
C PRO A 63 -4.57 3.19 -19.28
N THR A 64 -3.24 3.28 -19.35
CA THR A 64 -2.29 2.15 -19.36
C THR A 64 -1.87 1.66 -17.98
N LEU A 65 -2.40 2.25 -16.90
CA LEU A 65 -2.10 1.84 -15.53
C LEU A 65 -2.41 0.36 -15.33
N LYS A 66 -1.40 -0.37 -14.85
CA LYS A 66 -1.51 -1.75 -14.39
C LYS A 66 -1.59 -1.74 -12.87
N ILE A 67 -2.55 -2.46 -12.30
CA ILE A 67 -2.82 -2.48 -10.85
C ILE A 67 -2.49 -3.88 -10.33
N VAL A 68 -1.59 -3.95 -9.36
CA VAL A 68 -1.31 -5.20 -8.64
C VAL A 68 -1.88 -5.07 -7.24
N HIS A 69 -2.85 -5.91 -6.91
CA HIS A 69 -3.43 -6.01 -5.59
C HIS A 69 -2.78 -7.18 -4.85
N ILE A 70 -2.03 -6.85 -3.80
CA ILE A 70 -1.37 -7.83 -2.92
C ILE A 70 -2.26 -8.04 -1.71
N TYR A 71 -2.64 -9.28 -1.44
CA TYR A 71 -3.52 -9.62 -0.32
C TYR A 71 -2.95 -10.77 0.53
N ARG A 72 -3.48 -10.90 1.74
CA ARG A 72 -3.30 -12.03 2.65
C ARG A 72 -4.50 -12.12 3.59
N ASP A 73 -4.54 -13.12 4.46
CA ASP A 73 -5.66 -13.32 5.37
C ASP A 73 -5.82 -12.16 6.39
N LYS A 74 -7.06 -11.98 6.85
CA LYS A 74 -7.46 -10.91 7.75
C LYS A 74 -6.69 -10.92 9.07
N GLU A 75 -6.59 -12.08 9.73
CA GLU A 75 -5.95 -12.20 11.03
C GLU A 75 -4.46 -11.84 10.95
N SER A 76 -3.76 -12.28 9.90
CA SER A 76 -2.37 -11.90 9.63
C SER A 76 -2.20 -10.39 9.44
N VAL A 77 -3.12 -9.73 8.71
CA VAL A 77 -3.12 -8.27 8.58
C VAL A 77 -3.34 -7.58 9.92
N VAL A 78 -4.36 -8.00 10.67
CA VAL A 78 -4.71 -7.43 11.97
C VAL A 78 -3.55 -7.55 12.96
N ASN A 79 -2.99 -8.75 13.10
CA ASN A 79 -1.87 -9.01 14.01
C ASN A 79 -0.63 -8.21 13.62
N SER A 80 -0.34 -8.08 12.31
CA SER A 80 0.79 -7.29 11.84
C SER A 80 0.64 -5.80 12.13
N TYR A 81 -0.57 -5.23 12.01
CA TYR A 81 -0.78 -3.83 12.40
C TYR A 81 -0.69 -3.64 13.91
N LEU A 82 -1.27 -4.55 14.70
CA LEU A 82 -1.16 -4.50 16.17
C LEU A 82 0.30 -4.49 16.61
N ALA A 83 1.13 -5.40 16.09
CA ALA A 83 2.57 -5.46 16.39
C ALA A 83 3.29 -4.15 16.03
N LYS A 84 3.16 -3.68 14.79
CA LYS A 84 3.84 -2.47 14.27
C LYS A 84 3.47 -1.17 14.97
N THR A 85 2.31 -1.15 15.61
CA THR A 85 1.76 0.03 16.29
C THR A 85 1.76 -0.13 17.81
N SER A 86 2.38 -1.20 18.31
CA SER A 86 2.68 -1.43 19.73
C SER A 86 4.00 -0.75 20.13
N LYS A 87 4.29 -0.70 21.44
CA LYS A 87 5.58 -0.23 21.97
C LYS A 87 6.74 -1.21 21.70
N GLU A 88 6.47 -2.46 21.36
CA GLU A 88 7.51 -3.46 21.15
C GLU A 88 8.27 -3.20 19.85
N GLU A 89 7.55 -2.82 18.79
CA GLU A 89 8.14 -2.57 17.47
C GLU A 89 8.26 -1.09 17.10
N SER A 90 7.77 -0.18 17.94
CA SER A 90 7.78 1.24 17.64
C SER A 90 8.12 2.10 18.85
N LEU A 91 8.57 3.33 18.60
CA LEU A 91 9.00 4.27 19.65
C LEU A 91 7.88 4.59 20.67
N ARG A 92 6.61 4.37 20.31
CA ARG A 92 5.45 4.55 21.17
C ARG A 92 4.27 3.78 20.61
N GLU A 93 3.34 3.38 21.46
CA GLU A 93 2.05 2.89 21.01
C GLU A 93 1.20 4.03 20.41
N TYR A 94 0.54 3.74 19.30
CA TYR A 94 -0.40 4.65 18.65
C TYR A 94 -1.51 3.86 17.97
N ASP A 95 -2.63 4.53 17.72
CA ASP A 95 -3.80 4.01 17.04
C ASP A 95 -4.17 4.96 15.90
N ASN A 96 -4.26 4.41 14.70
CA ASN A 96 -4.60 5.18 13.51
C ASN A 96 -6.06 4.97 13.07
N TRP A 97 -6.85 4.12 13.72
CA TRP A 97 -8.16 3.70 13.20
C TRP A 97 -9.33 4.12 14.09
N THR A 98 -9.13 4.27 15.40
CA THR A 98 -10.23 4.69 16.28
C THR A 98 -10.39 6.22 16.30
N THR A 99 -11.64 6.69 16.36
CA THR A 99 -11.96 8.13 16.39
C THR A 99 -11.42 8.83 17.65
N ASN A 100 -11.41 8.13 18.79
CA ASN A 100 -11.02 8.67 20.10
C ASN A 100 -9.62 8.18 20.56
N ALA A 101 -8.75 7.85 19.60
CA ALA A 101 -7.38 7.41 19.88
C ALA A 101 -6.62 8.42 20.75
N LYS A 102 -6.08 7.95 21.88
CA LYS A 102 -5.28 8.78 22.80
C LYS A 102 -3.92 9.20 22.23
N SER A 103 -3.39 8.41 21.30
CA SER A 103 -2.06 8.60 20.69
C SER A 103 -2.15 8.18 19.24
N ILE A 104 -1.78 9.07 18.31
CA ILE A 104 -1.89 8.85 16.86
C ILE A 104 -0.55 9.11 16.16
N ASP A 105 -0.27 8.48 15.01
CA ASP A 105 0.86 8.88 14.15
C ASP A 105 0.41 10.01 13.19
N LYS A 106 0.90 11.24 13.39
CA LYS A 106 0.43 12.41 12.62
C LYS A 106 0.65 12.31 11.10
N ILE A 107 1.60 11.50 10.65
CA ILE A 107 1.91 11.33 9.23
C ILE A 107 0.96 10.31 8.61
N TRP A 108 0.76 9.18 9.28
CA TRP A 108 0.04 8.03 8.73
C TRP A 108 -1.45 8.00 9.09
N THR A 109 -1.84 8.56 10.23
CA THR A 109 -3.25 8.58 10.68
C THR A 109 -4.22 9.12 9.63
N PRO A 110 -3.90 10.17 8.85
CA PRO A 110 -4.81 10.65 7.79
C PRO A 110 -5.07 9.62 6.70
N CYS A 111 -4.15 8.68 6.47
CA CYS A 111 -4.25 7.66 5.43
C CYS A 111 -5.23 6.53 5.78
N PHE A 112 -5.73 6.48 7.01
CA PHE A 112 -6.62 5.42 7.49
C PHE A 112 -8.02 5.96 7.78
N PRO A 113 -9.08 5.17 7.54
CA PRO A 113 -10.43 5.50 7.97
C PRO A 113 -10.52 5.61 9.49
N LYS A 114 -11.62 6.21 9.97
CA LYS A 114 -11.94 6.30 11.40
C LYS A 114 -13.20 5.52 11.71
N TYR A 115 -13.12 4.68 12.73
CA TYR A 115 -14.25 3.90 13.23
C TYR A 115 -14.64 4.37 14.62
N ASP A 116 -15.94 4.31 14.88
CA ASP A 116 -16.52 4.55 16.20
C ASP A 116 -16.52 3.25 17.02
N THR A 117 -15.31 2.83 17.41
CA THR A 117 -15.09 1.75 18.38
C THR A 117 -13.94 2.13 19.31
N ALA A 118 -13.96 1.59 20.53
CA ALA A 118 -12.86 1.70 21.48
C ALA A 118 -11.80 0.60 21.30
N ASP A 119 -12.10 -0.46 20.54
CA ASP A 119 -11.17 -1.57 20.30
C ASP A 119 -10.40 -1.36 18.99
N LYS A 120 -9.10 -1.13 19.11
CA LYS A 120 -8.18 -1.00 17.97
C LYS A 120 -8.13 -2.26 17.11
N LYS A 121 -8.20 -3.47 17.69
CA LYS A 121 -8.21 -4.73 16.93
C LYS A 121 -9.45 -4.79 16.05
N GLU A 122 -10.61 -4.46 16.62
CA GLU A 122 -11.87 -4.35 15.88
C GLU A 122 -11.77 -3.32 14.76
N ALA A 123 -11.26 -2.11 15.05
CA ALA A 123 -11.10 -1.04 14.07
C ALA A 123 -10.21 -1.44 12.87
N ILE A 124 -9.11 -2.16 13.12
CA ILE A 124 -8.25 -2.70 12.04
C ILE A 124 -9.00 -3.79 11.25
N GLY A 125 -9.81 -4.60 11.93
CA GLY A 125 -10.66 -5.61 11.27
C GLY A 125 -11.70 -4.99 10.35
N LEU A 126 -12.36 -3.91 10.77
CA LEU A 126 -13.31 -3.14 9.95
C LEU A 126 -12.61 -2.53 8.74
N TYR A 127 -11.42 -1.95 8.95
CA TYR A 127 -10.57 -1.45 7.87
C TYR A 127 -10.24 -2.51 6.82
N TYR A 128 -9.87 -3.72 7.25
CA TYR A 128 -9.60 -4.81 6.32
C TYR A 128 -10.84 -5.15 5.48
N ASP A 129 -12.00 -5.29 6.12
CA ASP A 129 -13.24 -5.64 5.41
C ASP A 129 -13.64 -4.55 4.41
N GLU A 130 -13.57 -3.28 4.80
CA GLU A 130 -13.84 -2.13 3.93
C GLU A 130 -12.87 -2.11 2.73
N TYR A 131 -11.58 -2.31 2.99
CA TYR A 131 -10.55 -2.35 1.96
C TYR A 131 -10.83 -3.46 0.93
N ILE A 132 -11.08 -4.68 1.41
CA ILE A 132 -11.34 -5.83 0.53
C ILE A 132 -12.64 -5.64 -0.24
N GLU A 133 -13.70 -5.10 0.37
CA GLU A 133 -14.94 -4.80 -0.33
C GLU A 133 -14.71 -3.79 -1.47
N ALA A 134 -14.00 -2.70 -1.18
CA ALA A 134 -13.71 -1.66 -2.17
C ALA A 134 -12.85 -2.17 -3.36
N THR A 135 -12.01 -3.19 -3.15
CA THR A 135 -11.22 -3.78 -4.25
C THR A 135 -12.09 -4.46 -5.31
N LYS A 136 -13.29 -4.97 -4.95
CA LYS A 136 -14.18 -5.68 -5.88
C LYS A 136 -14.57 -4.83 -7.09
N LYS A 137 -14.67 -3.52 -6.93
CA LYS A 137 -14.94 -2.56 -8.02
C LYS A 137 -13.93 -2.67 -9.16
N TYR A 138 -12.67 -2.99 -8.86
CA TYR A 138 -11.57 -3.00 -9.82
C TYR A 138 -11.09 -4.41 -10.16
N LYS A 139 -11.82 -5.46 -9.79
CA LYS A 139 -11.40 -6.87 -9.94
C LYS A 139 -10.95 -7.21 -11.36
N ASN A 140 -11.64 -6.67 -12.37
CA ASN A 140 -11.32 -6.90 -13.79
C ASN A 140 -10.16 -6.04 -14.32
N ARG A 141 -9.59 -5.17 -13.48
CA ARG A 141 -8.50 -4.25 -13.81
C ARG A 141 -7.23 -4.53 -13.01
N MET A 142 -7.28 -5.45 -12.06
CA MET A 142 -6.14 -5.78 -11.18
C MET A 142 -5.64 -7.20 -11.41
N LEU A 143 -4.34 -7.39 -11.22
CA LEU A 143 -3.77 -8.70 -10.88
C LEU A 143 -3.86 -8.87 -9.37
N GLU A 144 -4.60 -9.88 -8.91
CA GLU A 144 -4.60 -10.29 -7.51
C GLU A 144 -3.51 -11.35 -7.28
N ILE A 145 -2.69 -11.13 -6.25
CA ILE A 145 -1.65 -12.07 -5.85
C ILE A 145 -1.56 -12.16 -4.32
N ASN A 146 -1.51 -13.38 -3.79
CA ASN A 146 -1.29 -13.56 -2.36
C ASN A 146 0.17 -13.20 -2.03
N VAL A 147 0.40 -12.55 -0.89
CA VAL A 147 1.75 -12.16 -0.44
C VAL A 147 2.73 -13.34 -0.40
N GLU A 148 2.26 -14.54 -0.07
CA GLU A 148 3.07 -15.77 -0.01
C GLU A 148 3.58 -16.18 -1.40
N GLU A 149 2.84 -15.86 -2.45
CA GLU A 149 3.22 -16.18 -3.83
C GLU A 149 4.31 -15.24 -4.38
N ILE A 150 4.47 -14.03 -3.81
CA ILE A 150 5.39 -13.00 -4.34
C ILE A 150 6.85 -13.45 -4.32
N ASN A 151 7.22 -14.37 -3.42
CA ASN A 151 8.58 -14.90 -3.34
C ASN A 151 8.77 -16.20 -4.12
N THR A 152 7.70 -16.77 -4.68
CA THR A 152 7.79 -17.95 -5.55
C THR A 152 8.27 -17.56 -6.95
N PHE A 153 8.76 -18.53 -7.72
CA PHE A 153 9.10 -18.28 -9.13
C PHE A 153 7.82 -17.97 -9.93
N GLU A 154 6.78 -18.77 -9.71
CA GLU A 154 5.49 -18.72 -10.39
C GLU A 154 4.78 -17.39 -10.15
N GLY A 155 4.68 -16.94 -8.90
CA GLY A 155 4.06 -15.66 -8.56
C GLY A 155 4.79 -14.46 -9.16
N ARG A 156 6.13 -14.48 -9.18
CA ARG A 156 6.94 -13.44 -9.83
C ARG A 156 6.77 -13.46 -11.34
N SER A 157 6.74 -14.63 -11.97
CA SER A 157 6.48 -14.76 -13.40
C SER A 157 5.11 -14.17 -13.76
N ARG A 158 4.06 -14.46 -12.97
CA ARG A 158 2.72 -13.87 -13.15
C ARG A 158 2.73 -12.34 -13.07
N ILE A 159 3.41 -11.76 -12.07
CA ILE A 159 3.56 -10.30 -11.96
C ILE A 159 4.28 -9.75 -13.19
N PHE A 160 5.42 -10.32 -13.58
CA PHE A 160 6.20 -9.84 -14.72
C PHE A 160 5.45 -9.94 -16.04
N GLU A 161 4.63 -10.97 -16.23
CA GLU A 161 3.78 -11.11 -17.41
C GLU A 161 2.67 -10.06 -17.43
N TYR A 162 1.97 -9.85 -16.32
CA TYR A 162 0.92 -8.83 -16.22
C TYR A 162 1.45 -7.40 -16.43
N LEU A 163 2.64 -7.12 -15.91
CA LEU A 163 3.36 -5.85 -16.09
C LEU A 163 4.10 -5.76 -17.43
N GLU A 164 4.01 -6.79 -18.28
CA GLU A 164 4.61 -6.84 -19.62
C GLU A 164 6.14 -6.62 -19.60
N ILE A 165 6.81 -7.07 -18.54
CA ILE A 165 8.27 -6.98 -18.41
C ILE A 165 8.92 -8.03 -19.33
N PRO A 166 9.79 -7.62 -20.27
CA PRO A 166 10.47 -8.53 -21.17
C PRO A 166 11.25 -9.59 -20.42
N TYR A 167 11.21 -10.84 -20.90
CA TYR A 167 11.86 -11.98 -20.22
C TYR A 167 13.34 -11.71 -19.89
N SER A 168 14.08 -11.10 -20.82
CA SER A 168 15.49 -10.72 -20.64
C SER A 168 15.75 -9.69 -19.54
N SER A 169 14.71 -8.98 -19.07
CA SER A 169 14.79 -7.96 -18.03
C SER A 169 14.29 -8.44 -16.67
N ARG A 170 13.77 -9.67 -16.58
CA ARG A 170 13.21 -10.24 -15.34
C ARG A 170 14.33 -10.61 -14.37
N LYS A 171 14.14 -10.28 -13.10
CA LYS A 171 15.04 -10.68 -12.01
C LYS A 171 14.25 -11.45 -10.97
N TYR A 172 14.75 -12.63 -10.60
CA TYR A 172 14.12 -13.53 -9.64
C TYR A 172 14.90 -13.56 -8.32
N ASP A 173 15.34 -12.40 -7.86
CA ASP A 173 15.94 -12.24 -6.53
C ASP A 173 14.86 -12.34 -5.44
N ALA A 174 15.11 -13.13 -4.39
CA ALA A 174 14.17 -13.27 -3.28
C ALA A 174 14.01 -11.92 -2.55
N VAL A 175 12.77 -11.50 -2.30
CA VAL A 175 12.51 -10.32 -1.48
C VAL A 175 12.48 -10.79 -0.04
N ARG A 176 13.40 -10.27 0.78
CA ARG A 176 13.37 -10.54 2.22
C ARG A 176 12.04 -10.03 2.76
N GLU A 177 11.33 -10.89 3.49
CA GLU A 177 10.23 -10.42 4.33
C GLU A 177 10.75 -9.27 5.20
N ASN A 178 9.90 -8.28 5.46
CA ASN A 178 10.14 -7.44 6.62
C ASN A 178 10.12 -8.41 7.80
N ALA A 179 11.30 -8.74 8.33
CA ALA A 179 11.44 -9.53 9.53
C ALA A 179 10.73 -8.75 10.64
N ILE A 180 9.43 -9.01 10.80
CA ILE A 180 8.82 -9.01 12.11
C ILE A 180 9.66 -10.05 12.83
N LEU A 181 10.54 -9.59 13.71
CA LEU A 181 11.31 -10.48 14.57
C LEU A 181 10.27 -11.38 15.22
N ASN A 182 10.22 -12.64 14.82
CA ASN A 182 9.44 -13.65 15.51
C ASN A 182 9.92 -13.59 16.97
N LEU A 183 9.12 -12.98 17.83
CA LEU A 183 9.24 -13.10 19.28
C LEU A 183 8.70 -14.47 19.67
#